data_AF-A0A8H3L5D6-F1
#
_entry.id   AF-A0A8H3L5D6-F1
#
_cell.length_a   1.000
_cell.length_b   1.000
_cell.length_c   1.000
_cell.angle_alpha   90.00
_cell.angle_beta   90.00
_cell.angle_gamma   90.00
#
_symmetry.space_group_name_H-M   'P 1'
#
loop_
_entity.id
_entity.type
_entity.pdbx_description
1 polymer ?
#
loop_
_entity_poly.entity_id
_entity_poly.type
_entity_poly.pdbx_seq_one_letter_code
_entity_poly.pdbx_strand_id
1 'polypeptide(L)'
;MIPILNRRFLDWNLLEAVLFSFSIGGALLRLWCFKCLNEYFTFNITIKKNHKLITTGPYSLLVHPSYTGGTLIILNKIFIWYQLSFYVPLYFPFSRFGSFVGLMSWLNIIIQSVFLGLIYKRVFHEERLLREHFNEEWVIYFSQRKRFISYIY
;
A
#
# COMPACT_ATOMS: atom_id res chain seq x y z
N MET A 1 3.91 20.16 34.00
CA MET A 1 4.14 18.69 33.99
C MET A 1 4.07 18.15 32.54
N ILE A 2 4.93 18.65 31.64
CA ILE A 2 5.02 18.27 30.22
C ILE A 2 6.47 17.88 29.75
N PRO A 3 7.56 17.92 30.56
CA PRO A 3 8.91 17.76 30.01
C PRO A 3 9.26 16.32 29.57
N ILE A 4 8.57 15.30 30.08
CA ILE A 4 8.87 13.88 29.75
C ILE A 4 8.43 13.53 28.33
N LEU A 5 7.42 14.20 27.79
CA LEU A 5 6.85 13.89 26.49
C LEU A 5 7.56 14.60 25.32
N ASN A 6 8.30 15.67 25.61
CA ASN A 6 9.05 16.45 24.62
C ASN A 6 10.25 15.69 24.03
N ARG A 7 10.86 14.75 24.77
CA ARG A 7 11.98 13.93 24.25
C ARG A 7 11.54 13.01 23.10
N ARG A 8 10.34 12.44 23.18
CA ARG A 8 9.83 11.47 22.21
C ARG A 8 9.57 12.06 20.81
N PHE A 9 9.46 13.39 20.68
CA PHE A 9 9.25 14.08 19.41
C PHE A 9 10.57 14.44 18.70
N LEU A 10 11.68 14.53 19.45
CA LEU A 10 13.01 14.89 18.93
C LEU A 10 13.87 13.66 18.61
N ASP A 11 13.60 12.55 19.32
CA ASP A 11 14.30 11.30 19.12
C ASP A 11 13.70 10.61 17.88
N TRP A 12 14.47 10.60 16.79
CA TRP A 12 14.15 9.80 15.60
C TRP A 12 13.98 8.34 16.01
N ASN A 13 12.73 7.85 15.99
CA ASN A 13 12.47 6.46 16.22
C ASN A 13 12.98 5.66 15.01
N LEU A 14 13.86 4.68 15.23
CA LEU A 14 14.31 3.77 14.17
C LEU A 14 13.13 3.16 13.41
N LEU A 15 12.02 2.90 14.10
CA LEU A 15 10.78 2.42 13.51
C LEU A 15 10.20 3.42 12.48
N GLU A 16 10.19 4.72 12.78
CA GLU A 16 9.71 5.75 11.85
C GLU A 16 10.61 5.79 10.61
N ALA A 17 11.93 5.84 10.79
CA ALA A 17 12.89 5.86 9.69
C ALA A 17 12.75 4.61 8.80
N VAL A 18 12.55 3.44 9.41
CA VAL A 18 12.32 2.17 8.70
C VAL A 18 11.00 2.22 7.91
N LEU A 19 9.90 2.67 8.53
CA LEU A 19 8.61 2.79 7.84
C LEU A 19 8.66 3.80 6.69
N PHE A 20 9.35 4.93 6.86
CA PHE A 20 9.55 5.91 5.79
C PHE A 20 10.36 5.32 4.64
N SER A 21 11.44 4.59 4.95
CA SER A 21 12.26 3.91 3.95
C SER A 21 11.45 2.87 3.16
N PHE A 22 10.62 2.08 3.85
CA PHE A 22 9.71 1.14 3.20
C PHE A 22 8.66 1.83 2.31
N SER A 23 8.14 2.99 2.72
CA SER A 23 7.19 3.76 1.93
C SER A 23 7.83 4.30 0.64
N ILE A 24 9.05 4.83 0.73
CA ILE A 24 9.83 5.29 -0.43
C ILE A 24 10.13 4.11 -1.35
N GLY A 25 10.57 2.97 -0.80
CA GLY A 25 10.79 1.74 -1.57
C GLY A 25 9.51 1.24 -2.26
N GLY A 26 8.38 1.26 -1.57
CA GLY A 26 7.07 0.90 -2.13
C GLY A 26 6.63 1.84 -3.26
N ALA A 27 6.90 3.15 -3.13
CA ALA A 27 6.61 4.13 -4.16
C ALA A 27 7.50 3.94 -5.40
N LEU A 28 8.81 3.73 -5.20
CA LEU A 28 9.75 3.42 -6.28
C LEU A 28 9.39 2.13 -7.01
N LEU A 29 9.02 1.08 -6.26
CA LEU A 29 8.57 -0.18 -6.83
C LEU A 29 7.30 0.02 -7.67
N ARG A 30 6.36 0.85 -7.21
CA ARG A 30 5.15 1.19 -7.98
C ARG A 30 5.46 1.98 -9.24
N LEU A 31 6.38 2.95 -9.18
CA LEU A 31 6.85 3.68 -10.36
C LEU A 31 7.56 2.76 -11.35
N TRP A 32 8.32 1.78 -10.85
CA TRP A 32 8.95 0.76 -11.69
C TRP A 32 7.91 -0.16 -12.34
N CYS A 33 6.87 -0.56 -11.60
CA CYS A 33 5.74 -1.29 -12.18
C CYS A 33 5.06 -0.48 -13.28
N PHE A 34 4.78 0.81 -13.08
CA PHE A 34 4.21 1.67 -14.11
C PHE A 34 5.12 1.81 -15.32
N LYS A 35 6.43 1.94 -15.11
CA LYS A 35 7.42 1.99 -16.20
C LYS A 35 7.51 0.67 -16.96
N CYS A 36 7.37 -0.47 -16.29
CA CYS A 36 7.36 -1.79 -16.93
C CYS A 36 6.04 -2.09 -17.66
N LEU A 37 4.91 -1.62 -17.12
CA LEU A 37 3.60 -1.79 -17.75
C LEU A 37 3.28 -0.75 -18.83
N ASN A 38 4.13 0.26 -19.04
CA ASN A 38 3.99 1.42 -19.94
C ASN A 38 2.83 1.35 -20.97
N GLU A 39 2.91 0.46 -21.98
CA GLU A 39 1.90 0.34 -23.06
C GLU A 39 0.71 -0.60 -22.78
N TYR A 40 0.77 -1.38 -21.69
CA TYR A 40 -0.25 -2.36 -21.28
C TYR A 40 -1.03 -1.92 -20.02
N PHE A 41 -0.68 -0.79 -19.39
CA PHE A 41 -1.40 -0.25 -18.23
C PHE A 41 -2.77 0.31 -18.64
N THR A 42 -3.78 -0.55 -18.60
CA THR A 42 -5.15 -0.14 -18.87
C THR A 42 -5.87 0.07 -17.52
N PHE A 43 -6.30 1.30 -17.23
CA PHE A 43 -7.02 1.64 -15.98
C PHE A 43 -8.36 0.90 -15.88
N ASN A 44 -8.94 0.56 -17.04
CA ASN A 44 -10.03 -0.39 -17.20
C ASN A 44 -9.47 -1.80 -17.41
N ILE A 45 -10.00 -2.77 -16.67
CA ILE A 45 -9.73 -4.19 -16.86
C ILE A 45 -10.35 -4.61 -18.20
N THR A 46 -9.72 -4.23 -19.30
CA THR A 46 -10.16 -4.59 -20.64
C THR A 46 -9.04 -5.42 -21.24
N ILE A 47 -9.25 -6.72 -21.24
CA ILE A 47 -8.37 -7.68 -21.89
C ILE A 47 -8.36 -7.32 -23.38
N LYS A 48 -7.31 -6.63 -23.84
CA LYS A 48 -7.06 -6.48 -25.28
C LYS A 48 -6.80 -7.88 -25.83
N LYS A 49 -7.37 -8.21 -26.99
CA LYS A 49 -7.31 -9.53 -27.65
C LYS A 49 -5.89 -10.10 -27.91
N ASN A 50 -4.81 -9.33 -27.67
CA ASN A 50 -3.41 -9.72 -27.77
C ASN A 50 -2.60 -9.39 -26.50
N HIS A 51 -3.22 -9.48 -25.32
CA HIS A 51 -2.52 -9.24 -24.06
C HIS A 51 -1.54 -10.40 -23.82
N LYS A 52 -0.24 -10.13 -23.86
CA LYS A 52 0.79 -11.10 -23.46
C LYS A 52 1.08 -10.94 -21.98
N LEU A 53 1.25 -12.04 -21.27
CA LEU A 53 1.64 -12.03 -19.87
C LEU A 53 3.03 -11.39 -19.73
N ILE A 54 3.10 -10.22 -19.09
CA ILE A 54 4.38 -9.52 -18.89
C ILE A 54 5.09 -10.20 -17.72
N THR A 55 6.17 -10.92 -18.02
CA THR A 55 6.99 -11.64 -17.03
C THR A 55 8.28 -10.89 -16.68
N THR A 56 8.51 -9.71 -17.26
CA THR A 56 9.76 -8.94 -17.15
C THR A 56 9.72 -7.88 -16.04
N GLY A 57 10.89 -7.58 -15.45
CA GLY A 57 11.02 -6.56 -14.40
C GLY A 57 10.47 -7.02 -13.03
N PRO A 58 9.80 -6.15 -12.24
CA PRO A 58 9.29 -6.50 -10.90
C PRO A 58 8.20 -7.58 -10.93
N TYR A 59 7.56 -7.79 -12.09
CA TYR A 59 6.61 -8.87 -12.30
C TYR A 59 7.30 -10.24 -12.38
N SER A 60 8.63 -10.31 -12.61
CA SER A 60 9.43 -11.55 -12.59
C SER A 60 9.43 -12.25 -11.22
N LEU A 61 9.37 -11.45 -10.15
CA LEU A 61 9.49 -11.90 -8.77
C LEU A 61 8.13 -12.11 -8.11
N LEU A 62 7.12 -11.32 -8.50
CA LEU A 62 5.82 -11.23 -7.83
C LEU A 62 4.69 -11.12 -8.84
N VAL A 63 3.55 -11.72 -8.50
CA VAL A 63 2.33 -11.64 -9.32
C VAL A 63 1.77 -10.20 -9.30
N HIS A 64 1.78 -9.55 -8.13
CA HIS A 64 1.17 -8.23 -7.93
C HIS A 64 2.11 -7.22 -7.23
N PRO A 65 3.30 -6.90 -7.82
CA PRO A 65 4.29 -6.03 -7.19
C PRO A 65 3.75 -4.61 -6.88
N SER A 66 2.96 -4.03 -7.79
CA SER A 66 2.35 -2.71 -7.61
C SER A 66 1.43 -2.63 -6.38
N TYR A 67 0.69 -3.71 -6.11
CA TYR A 67 -0.20 -3.78 -4.96
C TYR A 67 0.57 -3.93 -3.64
N THR A 68 1.68 -4.67 -3.65
CA THR A 68 2.61 -4.72 -2.49
C THR A 68 3.22 -3.36 -2.18
N GLY A 69 3.65 -2.60 -3.19
CA GLY A 69 4.11 -1.23 -2.98
C GLY A 69 2.99 -0.34 -2.41
N GLY A 70 1.76 -0.53 -2.88
CA GLY A 70 0.58 0.16 -2.37
C GLY A 70 0.26 -0.14 -0.90
N THR A 71 0.32 -1.41 -0.48
CA THR A 71 0.05 -1.79 0.91
C THR A 71 1.11 -1.23 1.87
N LEU A 72 2.39 -1.24 1.49
CA LEU A 72 3.47 -0.64 2.28
C LEU A 72 3.26 0.87 2.51
N ILE A 73 2.84 1.61 1.47
CA ILE A 73 2.53 3.03 1.57
C ILE A 73 1.31 3.27 2.47
N ILE A 74 0.26 2.44 2.35
CA ILE A 74 -0.95 2.57 3.18
C ILE A 74 -0.63 2.32 4.65
N LEU A 75 0.21 1.33 4.97
CA LEU A 75 0.65 1.06 6.34
C LEU A 75 1.39 2.25 6.94
N ASN A 76 2.33 2.85 6.20
CA ASN A 76 3.03 4.05 6.64
C ASN A 76 2.05 5.22 6.88
N LYS A 77 1.08 5.43 5.97
CA LYS A 77 0.04 6.47 6.13
C LYS A 77 -0.80 6.25 7.39
N ILE A 78 -1.26 5.03 7.64
CA ILE A 78 -2.05 4.71 8.86
C ILE A 78 -1.23 5.04 10.11
N PHE A 79 0.06 4.69 10.12
CA PHE A 79 0.95 4.99 11.23
C PHE A 79 1.11 6.50 11.47
N ILE A 80 1.33 7.30 10.42
CA ILE A 80 1.44 8.76 10.53
C ILE A 80 0.14 9.39 11.06
N TRP A 81 -1.02 8.95 10.55
CA TRP A 81 -2.32 9.46 11.02
C TRP A 81 -2.62 9.07 12.46
N TYR A 82 -2.24 7.86 12.88
CA TYR A 82 -2.35 7.43 14.28
C TYR A 82 -1.49 8.30 15.20
N GLN A 83 -0.25 8.57 14.77
CA GLN A 83 0.68 9.45 15.47
C GLN A 83 0.07 10.85 15.62
N LEU A 84 -0.41 11.43 14.52
CA LEU A 84 -1.04 12.76 14.50
C LEU A 84 -2.28 12.84 15.41
N SER A 85 -3.12 11.80 15.40
CA SER A 85 -4.34 11.72 16.23
C SER A 85 -4.05 11.83 17.72
N PHE A 86 -2.93 11.27 18.18
CA PHE A 86 -2.56 11.31 19.60
C PHE A 86 -1.87 12.63 19.99
N TYR A 87 -0.99 13.15 19.12
CA TYR A 87 -0.16 14.32 19.47
C TYR A 87 -0.91 15.65 19.36
N VAL A 88 -1.75 15.86 18.34
CA VAL A 88 -2.40 17.17 18.13
C VAL A 88 -3.35 17.56 19.28
N PRO A 89 -4.21 16.67 19.79
CA PRO A 89 -5.04 16.97 20.96
C PRO A 89 -4.22 17.18 22.24
N LEU A 90 -3.02 16.59 22.34
CA LEU A 90 -2.16 16.71 23.51
C LEU A 90 -1.50 18.10 23.61
N TYR A 91 -1.07 18.67 22.49
CA TYR A 91 -0.50 20.03 22.45
C TYR A 91 -1.57 21.13 22.43
N PHE A 92 -2.76 20.83 21.92
CA PHE A 92 -3.87 21.79 21.81
C PHE A 92 -5.19 21.29 22.45
N PRO A 93 -5.20 20.92 23.75
CA PRO A 93 -6.31 20.20 24.38
C PRO A 93 -7.61 21.02 24.53
N PHE A 94 -7.51 22.34 24.66
CA PHE A 94 -8.67 23.23 24.81
C PHE A 94 -9.12 23.90 23.51
N SER A 95 -8.49 23.56 22.38
CA SER A 95 -8.85 24.12 21.09
C SER A 95 -9.86 23.24 20.36
N ARG A 96 -10.88 23.84 19.73
CA ARG A 96 -11.77 23.12 18.79
C ARG A 96 -10.99 22.45 17.66
N PHE A 97 -9.82 22.99 17.34
CA PHE A 97 -8.89 22.48 16.33
C PHE A 97 -8.30 21.12 16.72
N GLY A 98 -7.89 20.93 17.98
CA GLY A 98 -7.31 19.67 18.47
C GLY A 98 -8.30 18.51 18.34
N SER A 99 -9.52 18.69 18.84
CA SER A 99 -10.59 17.69 18.73
C SER A 99 -10.98 17.41 17.28
N PHE A 100 -11.01 18.44 16.42
CA PHE A 100 -11.28 18.29 14.98
C PHE A 100 -10.22 17.43 14.28
N VAL A 101 -8.93 17.72 14.50
CA VAL A 101 -7.83 16.96 13.89
C VAL A 101 -7.79 15.52 14.40
N GLY A 102 -8.04 15.29 15.69
CA GLY A 102 -8.16 13.95 16.25
C GLY A 102 -9.22 13.11 15.53
N LEU A 103 -10.43 13.66 15.39
CA LEU A 103 -11.57 13.00 14.73
C LEU A 103 -11.31 12.75 13.23
N MET A 104 -10.75 13.74 12.52
CA MET A 104 -10.39 13.61 11.10
C MET A 104 -9.28 12.58 10.86
N SER A 105 -8.37 12.41 11.82
CA SER A 105 -7.32 11.40 11.75
C SER A 105 -7.89 9.98 11.86
N TRP A 106 -8.84 9.76 12.78
CA TRP A 106 -9.57 8.50 12.89
C TRP A 106 -10.38 8.18 11.63
N LEU A 107 -11.08 9.17 11.07
CA LEU A 107 -11.78 9.00 9.79
C LEU A 107 -10.83 8.62 8.66
N ASN A 108 -9.65 9.25 8.57
CA ASN A 108 -8.63 8.90 7.59
C ASN A 108 -8.14 7.45 7.75
N ILE A 109 -7.87 7.00 8.97
CA ILE A 109 -7.44 5.61 9.24
C ILE A 109 -8.52 4.62 8.79
N ILE A 110 -9.79 4.90 9.07
CA ILE A 110 -10.92 4.07 8.62
C ILE A 110 -10.96 4.03 7.09
N ILE A 111 -10.89 5.18 6.43
CA ILE A 111 -10.92 5.28 4.96
C ILE A 111 -9.77 4.48 4.35
N GLN A 112 -8.54 4.61 4.86
CA GLN A 112 -7.37 3.89 4.35
C GLN A 112 -7.50 2.37 4.59
N SER A 113 -8.08 1.95 5.71
CA SER A 113 -8.32 0.54 6.01
C SER A 113 -9.35 -0.08 5.06
N VAL A 114 -10.44 0.64 4.77
CA VAL A 114 -11.43 0.24 3.77
C VAL A 114 -10.79 0.16 2.38
N PHE A 115 -9.96 1.14 2.03
CA PHE A 115 -9.27 1.16 0.73
C PHE A 115 -8.33 -0.03 0.55
N LEU A 116 -7.62 -0.45 1.62
CA LEU A 116 -6.83 -1.67 1.63
C LEU A 116 -7.69 -2.90 1.30
N GLY A 117 -8.86 -3.05 1.93
CA GLY A 117 -9.80 -4.13 1.64
C GLY A 117 -10.32 -4.13 0.20
N LEU A 118 -10.60 -2.95 -0.37
CA LEU A 118 -11.00 -2.82 -1.77
C LEU A 118 -9.90 -3.24 -2.74
N ILE A 119 -8.64 -2.94 -2.41
CA ILE A 119 -7.47 -3.42 -3.17
C ILE A 119 -7.44 -4.94 -3.18
N TYR A 120 -7.57 -5.60 -2.02
CA TYR A 120 -7.60 -7.07 -1.95
C TYR A 120 -8.73 -7.66 -2.80
N LYS A 121 -9.93 -7.07 -2.73
CA LYS A 121 -11.07 -7.50 -3.55
C LYS A 121 -10.79 -7.32 -5.05
N ARG A 122 -10.15 -6.22 -5.43
CA ARG A 122 -9.77 -5.93 -6.82
C ARG A 122 -8.74 -6.93 -7.33
N VAL A 123 -7.72 -7.26 -6.54
CA VAL A 123 -6.71 -8.27 -6.91
C VAL A 123 -7.37 -9.62 -7.17
N PHE A 124 -8.25 -10.07 -6.28
CA PHE A 124 -8.95 -11.35 -6.48
C PHE A 124 -9.82 -11.36 -7.74
N HIS A 125 -10.46 -10.23 -8.07
CA HIS A 125 -11.22 -10.09 -9.30
C HIS A 125 -10.32 -10.13 -10.55
N GLU A 126 -9.16 -9.48 -10.49
CA GLU A 126 -8.14 -9.48 -11.55
C GLU A 126 -7.58 -10.88 -11.79
N GLU A 127 -7.20 -11.60 -10.72
CA GLU A 127 -6.71 -12.98 -10.79
C GLU A 127 -7.76 -13.93 -11.38
N ARG A 128 -9.05 -13.73 -11.07
CA ARG A 128 -10.14 -14.53 -11.65
C ARG A 128 -10.23 -14.32 -13.17
N LEU A 129 -10.16 -13.07 -13.62
CA LEU A 129 -10.20 -12.74 -15.05
C LEU A 129 -8.96 -13.27 -15.80
N LEU A 130 -7.78 -13.19 -15.18
CA LEU A 130 -6.55 -13.75 -15.73
C LEU A 130 -6.63 -15.29 -15.83
N ARG A 131 -7.19 -15.95 -14.81
CA ARG A 131 -7.44 -17.40 -14.84
C ARG A 131 -8.42 -17.80 -15.94
N GLU A 132 -9.52 -17.08 -16.10
CA GLU A 132 -10.52 -17.34 -17.15
C GLU A 132 -9.95 -17.15 -18.56
N HIS A 133 -9.04 -16.19 -18.75
CA HIS A 133 -8.48 -15.88 -20.07
C HIS A 133 -7.28 -16.75 -20.46
N PHE A 134 -6.35 -16.99 -19.52
CA PHE A 134 -5.07 -17.65 -19.80
C PHE A 134 -5.00 -19.12 -19.33
N ASN A 135 -6.00 -19.60 -18.57
CA ASN A 135 -6.12 -20.97 -18.04
C ASN A 135 -4.77 -21.56 -17.57
N GLU A 136 -4.14 -22.41 -18.39
CA GLU A 136 -2.92 -23.15 -18.05
C GLU A 136 -1.68 -22.25 -17.91
N GLU A 137 -1.54 -21.23 -18.76
CA GLU A 137 -0.40 -20.29 -18.69
C GLU A 137 -0.42 -19.50 -17.37
N TRP A 138 -1.61 -19.16 -16.87
CA TRP A 138 -1.77 -18.48 -15.58
C TRP A 138 -1.39 -19.38 -14.40
N VAL A 139 -1.76 -20.67 -14.44
CA VAL A 139 -1.42 -21.62 -13.37
C VAL A 139 0.10 -21.84 -13.31
N ILE A 140 0.76 -21.99 -14.46
CA ILE A 140 2.22 -22.10 -14.55
C ILE A 140 2.87 -20.82 -14.01
N TYR A 141 2.40 -19.65 -14.44
CA TYR A 141 2.91 -18.36 -13.96
C TYR A 141 2.75 -18.16 -12.45
N PHE A 142 1.57 -18.49 -11.92
CA PHE A 142 1.24 -18.33 -10.51
C PHE A 142 2.01 -19.30 -9.62
N SER A 143 2.15 -20.56 -10.04
CA SER A 143 2.91 -21.57 -9.27
C SER A 143 4.39 -21.23 -9.09
N GLN A 144 4.97 -20.47 -10.02
CA GLN A 144 6.37 -20.07 -9.97
C GLN A 144 6.62 -18.81 -9.11
N ARG A 145 5.57 -18.07 -8.70
CA ARG A 145 5.71 -16.71 -8.17
C ARG A 145 4.86 -16.49 -6.92
N LYS A 146 5.32 -15.58 -6.05
CA LYS A 146 4.58 -15.22 -4.85
C LYS A 146 3.56 -14.11 -5.16
N ARG A 147 2.40 -14.17 -4.52
CA ARG A 147 1.27 -13.25 -4.76
C ARG A 147 1.62 -11.79 -4.45
N PHE A 148 2.22 -11.51 -3.28
CA PHE A 148 2.49 -10.13 -2.82
C PHE A 148 3.91 -9.87 -2.32
N ILE A 149 4.25 -10.30 -1.12
CA ILE A 149 5.58 -10.32 -0.47
C ILE A 149 5.23 -10.75 0.95
N SER A 150 5.93 -11.76 1.46
CA SER A 150 5.71 -12.37 2.78
C SER A 150 4.47 -13.28 2.90
N TYR A 151 4.77 -14.58 3.04
CA TYR A 151 4.16 -15.60 3.91
C TYR A 151 2.64 -15.63 4.20
N ILE A 152 1.79 -14.99 3.43
CA ILE A 152 0.35 -15.19 3.50
C ILE A 152 -0.04 -16.01 2.28
N TYR A 153 -0.31 -17.27 2.58
CA TYR A 153 -0.72 -18.39 1.71
C TYR A 153 -1.81 -17.98 0.71
#